data_AF-A0A063BRU4-F1
#
_entry.id   AF-A0A063BRU4-F1
#
_cell.length_a   1.000
_cell.length_b   1.000
_cell.length_c   1.000
_cell.angle_alpha   90.00
_cell.angle_beta   90.00
_cell.angle_gamma   90.00
#
_symmetry.space_group_name_H-M   'P 1'
#
loop_
_entity.id
_entity.type
_entity.pdbx_description
1 polymer ?
#
loop_
_entity_poly.entity_id
_entity_poly.type
_entity_poly.pdbx_seq_one_letter_code
_entity_poly.pdbx_strand_id
1 'polypeptide(L)' 'MASAGSRSRDAVLAPDAVDEMIADGDIIVIFQDFVLRLNSWLDRHPGGSLAILHMVGRDATDEITA' A
#
# COMPACT_ATOMS: atom_id res chain seq x y z
N MET A 1 1.06 11.58 -18.28
CA MET A 1 0.40 10.57 -17.43
C MET A 1 0.83 9.21 -17.96
N ALA A 2 1.90 8.64 -17.41
CA ALA A 2 2.36 7.33 -17.86
C ALA A 2 1.31 6.30 -17.46
N SER A 3 0.79 5.54 -18.43
CA SER A 3 -0.04 4.39 -18.13
C SER A 3 0.84 3.36 -17.42
N ALA A 4 0.64 3.18 -16.12
CA ALA A 4 1.25 2.08 -15.40
C ALA A 4 0.74 0.77 -16.03
N GLY A 5 1.61 0.09 -16.79
CA GLY A 5 1.33 -1.27 -17.23
C GLY A 5 1.02 -2.12 -16.01
N SER A 6 0.01 -2.99 -16.09
CA SER A 6 -0.36 -3.90 -15.01
C SER A 6 0.88 -4.72 -14.60
N ARG A 7 1.48 -4.41 -13.44
CA ARG A 7 2.52 -5.24 -12.84
C ARG A 7 1.90 -6.61 -12.50
N SER A 8 2.70 -7.68 -12.60
CA SER A 8 2.26 -8.99 -12.10
C SER A 8 1.95 -8.87 -10.61
N ARG A 9 0.90 -9.55 -10.13
CA ARG A 9 0.56 -9.58 -8.69
C ARG A 9 1.73 -10.08 -7.86
N ASP A 10 2.46 -11.05 -8.37
CA ASP A 10 3.52 -11.74 -7.66
C ASP A 10 4.90 -11.14 -8.00
N ALA A 11 4.95 -9.94 -8.56
CA ALA A 11 6.20 -9.24 -8.82
C ALA A 11 6.85 -8.83 -7.50
N VAL A 12 8.13 -9.19 -7.32
CA VAL A 12 8.95 -8.69 -6.22
C VAL A 12 9.35 -7.25 -6.52
N LEU A 13 9.08 -6.35 -5.58
CA LEU A 13 9.40 -4.93 -5.70
C LEU A 13 10.68 -4.61 -4.90
N ALA A 14 11.51 -3.74 -5.46
CA ALA A 14 12.59 -3.11 -4.71
C ALA A 14 12.02 -2.00 -3.79
N PRO A 15 12.65 -1.71 -2.65
CA PRO A 15 12.22 -0.65 -1.74
C PRO A 15 12.01 0.71 -2.43
N ASP A 16 12.98 1.14 -3.26
CA ASP A 16 12.90 2.42 -3.98
C ASP A 16 11.64 2.52 -4.88
N ALA A 17 11.20 1.40 -5.45
CA ALA A 17 9.98 1.37 -6.26
C ALA A 17 8.71 1.55 -5.42
N VAL A 18 8.74 1.12 -4.15
CA VAL A 18 7.65 1.36 -3.19
C VAL A 18 7.65 2.83 -2.76
N ASP A 19 8.83 3.41 -2.52
CA ASP A 19 8.97 4.82 -2.17
C ASP A 19 8.47 5.74 -3.29
N GLU A 20 8.80 5.43 -4.55
CA GLU A 20 8.27 6.15 -5.72
C GLU A 20 6.74 6.08 -5.78
N MET A 21 6.14 4.91 -5.51
CA MET A 21 4.68 4.76 -5.49
C MET A 21 4.04 5.65 -4.40
N ILE A 22 4.63 5.71 -3.21
CA ILE A 22 4.14 6.57 -2.13
C ILE A 22 4.32 8.05 -2.49
N ALA A 23 5.45 8.42 -3.09
CA ALA A 23 5.70 9.78 -3.57
C ALA A 23 4.71 10.22 -4.66
N ASP A 24 4.25 9.28 -5.50
CA ASP A 24 3.19 9.48 -6.50
C ASP A 24 1.77 9.53 -5.87
N GLY A 25 1.65 9.32 -4.56
CA GLY A 25 0.40 9.40 -3.81
C GLY A 25 -0.37 8.08 -3.71
N ASP A 26 0.23 6.94 -4.07
CA ASP A 26 -0.36 5.64 -3.77
C ASP A 26 -0.37 5.38 -2.25
N ILE A 27 -1.45 4.76 -1.80
CA ILE A 27 -1.66 4.41 -0.39
C ILE A 27 -1.13 3.01 -0.20
N ILE A 28 0.14 2.91 0.20
CA ILE A 28 0.85 1.65 0.34
C ILE A 28 1.10 1.30 1.80
N VAL A 29 0.86 0.04 2.18
CA VAL A 29 1.29 -0.53 3.46
C VAL A 29 2.00 -1.87 3.21
N ILE A 30 2.84 -2.31 4.14
CA ILE A 30 3.45 -3.64 4.12
C ILE A 30 2.66 -4.58 5.05
N PHE A 31 2.45 -5.81 4.62
CA PHE A 31 1.81 -6.86 5.41
C PHE A 31 2.47 -8.21 5.11
N GLN A 32 3.16 -8.80 6.08
CA GLN A 32 3.87 -10.08 5.92
C GLN A 32 4.72 -10.13 4.62
N ASP A 33 5.58 -9.13 4.44
CA ASP A 33 6.42 -8.93 3.24
C ASP A 33 5.67 -8.63 1.93
N PHE A 34 4.34 -8.51 1.93
CA PHE A 34 3.56 -8.08 0.77
C PHE A 34 3.37 -6.56 0.75
N VAL A 35 3.52 -5.99 -0.45
CA VAL A 35 3.19 -4.58 -0.72
C VAL A 35 1.71 -4.48 -1.10
N LEU A 36 0.90 -3.87 -0.23
CA LEU A 36 -0.53 -3.69 -0.47
C LEU A 36 -0.83 -2.28 -0.93
N ARG A 37 -1.47 -2.14 -2.10
CA ARG A 37 -1.96 -0.86 -2.62
C ARG A 37 -3.45 -0.68 -2.33
N LEU A 38 -3.79 0.26 -1.46
CA LEU A 38 -5.13 0.40 -0.86
C LEU A 38 -5.98 1.52 -1.46
N ASN A 39 -5.53 2.21 -2.51
CA ASN A 39 -6.23 3.37 -3.07
C ASN A 39 -7.73 3.15 -3.32
N SER A 40 -8.11 1.99 -3.87
CA SER A 40 -9.52 1.68 -4.18
C SER A 40 -10.35 1.20 -2.98
N TRP A 41 -9.69 0.91 -1.86
CA TRP A 41 -10.31 0.38 -0.65
C TRP A 41 -10.32 1.36 0.52
N LEU A 42 -9.59 2.49 0.42
CA LEU A 42 -9.47 3.49 1.48
C LEU A 42 -10.83 3.87 2.10
N ASP A 43 -11.81 4.22 1.27
CA ASP A 43 -13.14 4.66 1.71
C ASP A 43 -14.07 3.51 2.10
N ARG A 44 -13.62 2.27 1.94
CA ARG A 44 -14.37 1.05 2.27
C ARG A 44 -13.88 0.38 3.55
N HIS A 45 -12.82 0.92 4.16
CA HIS A 45 -12.27 0.37 5.39
C HIS A 45 -13.27 0.52 6.54
N PRO A 46 -13.69 -0.58 7.21
CA PRO A 46 -14.65 -0.49 8.30
C PRO A 46 -14.20 0.38 9.48
N GLY A 47 -12.88 0.46 9.73
CA GLY A 47 -12.29 1.34 10.75
C GLY A 47 -12.11 2.80 10.32
N GLY A 48 -12.55 3.15 9.11
CA GLY A 48 -12.38 4.48 8.51
C GLY A 48 -11.02 4.68 7.84
N SER A 49 -10.95 5.66 6.93
CA SER A 49 -9.76 5.94 6.11
C SER A 49 -8.55 6.37 6.94
N LEU A 50 -8.76 7.10 8.04
CA LEU A 50 -7.67 7.61 8.89
C LEU A 50 -6.81 6.50 9.48
N ALA A 51 -7.40 5.34 9.82
CA ALA A 51 -6.65 4.19 10.32
C ALA A 51 -5.62 3.69 9.29
N ILE A 52 -5.97 3.68 8.01
CA ILE A 52 -5.05 3.32 6.93
C ILE A 52 -4.00 4.42 6.72
N LEU A 53 -4.43 5.69 6.71
CA LEU A 53 -3.54 6.81 6.43
C LEU A 53 -2.37 6.92 7.42
N HIS A 54 -2.55 6.51 8.68
CA HIS A 54 -1.45 6.46 9.66
C HIS A 54 -0.39 5.39 9.34
N MET A 55 -0.72 4.40 8.51
CA MET A 55 0.14 3.26 8.19
C MET A 55 0.81 3.37 6.82
N VAL A 56 0.56 4.44 6.06
CA VAL A 56 1.19 4.62 4.74
C VAL A 56 2.72 4.58 4.86
N GLY A 57 3.35 3.71 4.07
CA GLY A 57 4.79 3.47 4.06
C GLY A 57 5.32 2.67 5.24
N ARG A 58 4.46 2.04 6.04
CA ARG A 58 4.85 1.25 7.23
C ARG A 58 4.47 -0.22 7.08
N ASP A 59 5.14 -1.06 7.87
CA ASP A 59 4.68 -2.41 8.14
C ASP A 59 3.48 -2.33 9.09
N ALA A 60 2.35 -2.86 8.63
CA ALA A 60 1.07 -2.88 9.32
C ALA A 60 0.69 -4.30 9.77
N THR A 61 1.66 -5.23 9.80
CA THR A 61 1.41 -6.64 10.15
C THR A 61 0.77 -6.79 11.52
N ASP A 62 1.27 -6.08 12.52
CA ASP A 62 0.73 -6.16 13.88
C ASP A 62 -0.70 -5.57 13.95
N GLU A 63 -0.93 -4.43 13.30
CA GLU A 63 -2.24 -3.76 13.28
C GLU A 63 -3.32 -4.56 12.54
N ILE A 64 -2.95 -5.34 11.52
CA ILE A 64 -3.88 -6.19 10.74
C ILE A 64 -4.18 -7.50 11.48
N THR A 65 -3.28 -8.00 12.31
CA THR A 65 -3.40 -9.33 12.97
C THR A 65 -3.86 -9.27 14.42
N ALA A 66 -3.88 -8.09 15.04
CA ALA A 66 -4.41 -7.86 16.39
C ALA A 66 -5.92 -8.07 16.49
#